data_AF-A0A8T5LP77-F1
#
_entry.id   AF-A0A8T5LP77-F1
#
_cell.length_a   1.000
_cell.length_b   1.000
_cell.length_c   1.000
_cell.angle_alpha   90.00
_cell.angle_beta   90.00
_cell.angle_gamma   90.00
#
_symmetry.space_group_name_H-M   'P 1'
#
loop_
_entity.id
_entity.type
_entity.pdbx_description
1 polymer ?
#
loop_
_entity_poly.entity_id
_entity_poly.type
_entity_poly.pdbx_seq_one_letter_code
_entity_poly.pdbx_strand_id
1 'polypeptide(L)'
;MNKYLKNYLDSFKLKKIFWQTFLLDITSLSLIILIWMTLGNILTNRAYVISGGKTVEQLKIIMASGSLEGNQLLLSNIQSFVYFMIFGTIAALIITVMLYSLSRMLVWEKVIKNNFSWKNFKLWNGLTLVLCLLAIVYFLIFAAIKLILNFFTILLGETLFITFAKIIDNFFFIVFIIFMYALYLSFSESHKVWQSVGQAFHLIKAEWSRLWKMFILAVLTIVIVTLLLYFLQRFLIYQPGWILPAITIIVIIFMLAWMRLYLLRMISHGTKKV
;
A
#
# COMPACT_ATOMS: atom_id res chain seq x y z
N MET A 1 -25.52 13.11 -22.33
CA MET A 1 -24.74 12.23 -21.43
C MET A 1 -24.14 13.06 -20.29
N ASN A 2 -24.35 12.68 -19.03
CA ASN A 2 -23.83 13.41 -17.86
C ASN A 2 -22.30 13.60 -17.98
N LYS A 3 -21.77 14.83 -17.82
CA LYS A 3 -20.34 15.16 -17.92
C LYS A 3 -19.47 14.27 -17.02
N TYR A 4 -19.96 13.93 -15.84
CA TYR A 4 -19.27 13.05 -14.90
C TYR A 4 -19.16 11.60 -15.42
N LEU A 5 -20.25 11.08 -16.01
CA LEU A 5 -20.27 9.76 -16.62
C LEU A 5 -19.37 9.70 -17.86
N LYS A 6 -19.37 10.76 -18.69
CA LYS A 6 -18.46 10.87 -19.83
C LYS A 6 -17.00 10.84 -19.39
N ASN A 7 -16.64 11.66 -18.40
CA ASN A 7 -15.28 11.70 -17.85
C ASN A 7 -14.87 10.35 -17.23
N TYR A 8 -15.80 9.67 -16.56
CA TYR A 8 -15.60 8.32 -16.03
C TYR A 8 -15.35 7.30 -17.14
N LEU A 9 -16.19 7.23 -18.17
CA LEU A 9 -15.98 6.31 -19.29
C LEU A 9 -14.69 6.63 -20.07
N ASP A 10 -14.40 7.92 -20.28
CA ASP A 10 -13.17 8.35 -20.93
C ASP A 10 -11.93 8.01 -20.08
N SER A 11 -12.05 7.83 -18.76
CA SER A 11 -10.94 7.42 -17.88
C SER A 11 -10.43 6.01 -18.17
N PHE A 12 -11.26 5.13 -18.76
CA PHE A 12 -10.87 3.80 -19.21
C PHE A 12 -10.14 3.80 -20.56
N LYS A 13 -10.02 4.95 -21.24
CA LYS A 13 -9.13 5.10 -22.39
C LYS A 13 -7.68 5.13 -21.89
N LEU A 14 -7.09 3.95 -21.75
CA LEU A 14 -5.73 3.71 -21.22
C LEU A 14 -4.66 4.27 -22.15
N LYS A 15 -4.39 5.59 -22.04
CA LYS A 15 -3.35 6.27 -22.82
C LYS A 15 -1.94 5.84 -22.40
N LYS A 16 -0.92 6.20 -23.19
CA LYS A 16 0.51 5.94 -22.91
C LYS A 16 0.93 6.28 -21.46
N ILE A 17 0.43 7.38 -20.90
CA ILE A 17 0.72 7.80 -19.51
C ILE A 17 0.23 6.75 -18.48
N PHE A 18 -0.91 6.11 -18.72
CA PHE A 18 -1.41 5.04 -17.86
C PHE A 18 -0.41 3.89 -17.81
N TRP A 19 -0.06 3.32 -18.97
CA TRP A 19 0.86 2.18 -19.03
C TRP A 19 2.24 2.50 -18.47
N GLN A 20 2.77 3.70 -18.74
CA GLN A 20 4.06 4.12 -18.19
C GLN A 20 4.05 4.21 -16.66
N THR A 21 2.98 4.75 -16.07
CA THR A 21 2.89 4.88 -14.61
C THR A 21 2.55 3.55 -13.94
N PHE A 22 1.69 2.74 -14.55
CA PHE A 22 1.37 1.37 -14.14
C PHE A 22 2.62 0.46 -14.13
N LEU A 23 3.45 0.51 -15.18
CA LEU A 23 4.70 -0.26 -15.22
C LEU A 23 5.69 0.18 -14.14
N LEU A 24 5.77 1.49 -13.84
CA LEU A 24 6.57 1.99 -12.71
C LEU A 24 6.03 1.46 -11.38
N ASP A 25 4.71 1.49 -11.18
CA ASP A 25 4.06 0.93 -9.99
C ASP A 25 4.41 -0.55 -9.82
N ILE A 26 4.20 -1.38 -10.84
CA ILE A 26 4.48 -2.83 -10.83
C ILE A 26 5.96 -3.11 -10.58
N THR A 27 6.86 -2.44 -11.31
CA THR A 27 8.31 -2.69 -11.19
C THR A 27 8.79 -2.35 -9.80
N SER A 28 8.37 -1.19 -9.27
CA SER A 28 8.76 -0.77 -7.92
C SER A 28 8.22 -1.72 -6.83
N LEU A 29 6.96 -2.15 -6.94
CA LEU A 29 6.39 -3.11 -6.00
C LEU A 29 7.10 -4.47 -6.09
N SER A 30 7.41 -4.93 -7.30
CA SER A 30 8.12 -6.20 -7.51
C SER A 30 9.51 -6.17 -6.87
N LEU A 31 10.25 -5.07 -7.02
CA LEU A 31 11.53 -4.88 -6.36
C LEU A 31 11.41 -4.86 -4.83
N ILE A 32 10.40 -4.17 -4.28
CA ILE A 32 10.12 -4.16 -2.84
C ILE A 32 9.83 -5.58 -2.35
N ILE A 33 8.95 -6.32 -3.04
CA ILE A 33 8.61 -7.71 -2.70
C ILE A 33 9.88 -8.58 -2.71
N LEU A 34 10.72 -8.45 -3.74
CA LEU A 34 11.98 -9.21 -3.84
C LEU A 34 12.94 -8.92 -2.68
N ILE A 35 13.04 -7.66 -2.23
CA ILE A 35 13.87 -7.29 -1.07
C ILE A 35 13.38 -8.01 0.18
N TRP A 36 12.08 -7.96 0.46
CA TRP A 36 11.50 -8.60 1.65
C TRP A 36 11.52 -10.12 1.58
N MET A 37 11.27 -10.70 0.41
CA MET A 37 11.41 -12.15 0.20
C MET A 37 12.85 -12.61 0.42
N THR A 38 13.82 -11.87 -0.11
CA THR A 38 15.25 -12.20 0.07
C THR A 38 15.66 -12.12 1.53
N LEU A 39 15.27 -11.04 2.24
CA LEU A 39 15.52 -10.92 3.67
C LEU A 39 14.85 -12.05 4.45
N GLY A 40 13.58 -12.34 4.17
CA GLY A 40 12.83 -13.43 4.80
C GLY A 40 13.54 -14.77 4.62
N ASN A 41 13.97 -15.11 3.40
CA ASN A 41 14.72 -16.33 3.12
C ASN A 41 16.05 -16.40 3.89
N ILE A 42 16.81 -15.29 3.94
CA ILE A 42 18.06 -15.21 4.72
C ILE A 42 17.79 -15.47 6.22
N LEU A 43 16.75 -14.86 6.78
CA LEU A 43 16.37 -15.04 8.18
C LEU A 43 15.90 -16.46 8.46
N THR A 44 15.08 -17.05 7.59
CA THR A 44 14.64 -18.45 7.71
C THR A 44 15.81 -19.42 7.68
N ASN A 45 16.75 -19.24 6.74
CA ASN A 45 17.94 -20.09 6.64
C ASN A 45 18.82 -19.97 7.88
N ARG A 46 19.03 -18.76 8.41
CA ARG A 46 19.75 -18.57 9.68
C ARG A 46 19.02 -19.19 10.86
N ALA A 47 17.71 -19.01 10.96
CA ALA A 47 16.92 -19.62 12.02
C ALA A 47 17.00 -21.15 11.98
N TYR A 48 16.97 -21.74 10.77
CA TYR A 48 17.14 -23.18 10.57
C TYR A 48 18.52 -23.68 10.98
N VAL A 49 19.59 -22.95 10.61
CA VAL A 49 20.97 -23.29 11.03
C VAL A 49 21.13 -23.24 12.55
N ILE A 50 20.51 -22.26 13.21
CA ILE A 50 20.59 -22.09 14.67
C ILE A 50 19.77 -23.16 15.39
N SER A 51 18.58 -23.48 14.90
CA SER A 51 17.74 -24.52 15.51
C SER A 51 18.24 -25.93 15.21
N GLY A 52 19.00 -26.12 14.12
CA GLY A 52 19.41 -27.44 13.64
C GLY A 52 18.21 -28.36 13.35
N GLY A 53 17.07 -27.77 12.97
CA GLY A 53 15.81 -28.49 12.76
C GLY A 53 15.08 -28.91 14.05
N LYS A 54 15.56 -28.50 15.22
CA LYS A 54 14.94 -28.83 16.51
C LYS A 54 13.75 -27.93 16.81
N THR A 55 12.77 -28.46 17.53
CA THR A 55 11.62 -27.68 18.01
C THR A 55 12.02 -26.73 19.13
N VAL A 56 11.16 -25.74 19.41
CA VAL A 56 11.38 -24.77 20.50
C VAL A 56 11.52 -25.48 21.85
N GLU A 57 10.73 -26.51 22.09
CA GLU A 57 10.77 -27.31 23.32
C GLU A 57 12.08 -28.08 23.45
N GLN A 58 12.58 -28.66 22.35
CA GLN A 58 13.88 -29.33 22.33
C GLN A 58 15.03 -28.34 22.59
N LEU A 59 14.95 -27.12 22.06
CA LEU A 59 15.94 -26.07 22.32
C LEU A 59 15.91 -25.62 23.79
N LYS A 60 14.72 -25.53 24.41
CA LYS A 60 14.59 -25.23 25.85
C LYS A 60 15.23 -26.32 26.71
N ILE A 61 15.01 -27.59 26.37
CA ILE A 61 15.62 -28.73 27.08
C ILE A 61 17.15 -28.65 26.95
N ILE A 62 17.68 -28.42 25.74
CA ILE A 62 19.13 -28.28 25.51
C ILE A 62 19.71 -27.10 26.30
N MET A 63 19.00 -25.97 26.39
CA MET A 63 19.46 -24.85 27.22
C MET A 63 19.45 -25.18 28.72
N ALA A 64 18.49 -25.97 29.19
CA ALA A 64 18.35 -26.31 30.60
C ALA A 64 19.29 -27.44 31.06
N SER A 65 19.63 -28.38 30.18
CA SER A 65 20.44 -29.56 30.49
C SER A 65 21.82 -29.58 29.79
N GLY A 66 22.10 -28.61 28.93
CA GLY A 66 23.34 -28.52 28.16
C GLY A 66 24.55 -28.06 28.98
N SER A 67 25.75 -28.32 28.43
CA SER A 67 26.99 -27.79 28.99
C SER A 67 27.05 -26.27 28.86
N LEU A 68 27.82 -25.63 29.76
CA LEU A 68 28.02 -24.17 29.75
C LEU A 68 28.50 -23.66 28.38
N GLU A 69 29.44 -24.36 27.74
CA GLU A 69 29.99 -24.03 26.43
C GLU A 69 28.94 -24.12 25.31
N GLY A 70 28.11 -25.17 25.31
CA GLY A 70 27.03 -25.35 24.33
C GLY A 70 25.98 -24.24 24.44
N ASN A 71 25.66 -23.85 25.67
CA ASN A 71 24.72 -22.77 25.95
C ASN A 71 25.27 -21.39 25.54
N GLN A 72 26.57 -21.13 25.76
CA GLN A 72 27.22 -19.89 25.31
C GLN A 72 27.23 -19.77 23.79
N LEU A 73 27.53 -20.86 23.07
CA LEU A 73 27.53 -20.88 21.61
C LEU A 73 26.13 -20.65 21.04
N LEU A 74 25.11 -21.32 21.61
CA LEU A 74 23.72 -21.11 21.20
C LEU A 74 23.27 -19.67 21.43
N LEU A 75 23.61 -19.08 22.58
CA LEU A 75 23.29 -17.70 22.91
C LEU A 75 23.97 -16.71 21.95
N SER A 76 25.24 -16.92 21.61
CA SER A 76 25.97 -16.10 20.63
C SER A 76 25.30 -16.16 19.24
N ASN A 77 24.88 -17.36 18.82
CA ASN A 77 24.16 -17.56 17.57
C ASN A 77 22.80 -16.84 17.56
N ILE A 78 22.04 -16.92 18.66
CA ILE A 78 20.78 -16.18 18.81
C ILE A 78 21.02 -14.67 18.77
N GLN A 79 22.02 -14.16 19.48
CA GLN A 79 22.39 -12.74 19.45
C GLN A 79 22.73 -12.29 18.02
N SER A 80 23.55 -13.05 17.31
CA SER A 80 23.89 -12.78 15.90
C SER A 80 22.64 -12.74 15.02
N PHE A 81 21.72 -13.69 15.19
CA PHE A 81 20.44 -13.69 14.48
C PHE A 81 19.61 -12.45 14.78
N VAL A 82 19.49 -12.05 16.06
CA VAL A 82 18.75 -10.86 16.46
C VAL A 82 19.36 -9.61 15.83
N TYR A 83 20.69 -9.48 15.79
CA TYR A 83 21.34 -8.38 15.10
C TYR A 83 21.05 -8.38 13.59
N PHE A 84 21.19 -9.52 12.92
CA PHE A 84 20.86 -9.64 11.50
C PHE A 84 19.39 -9.31 11.21
N MET A 85 18.48 -9.74 12.07
CA MET A 85 17.06 -9.44 11.96
C MET A 85 16.81 -7.94 12.10
N ILE A 86 17.34 -7.29 13.14
CA ILE A 86 17.13 -5.86 13.40
C ILE A 86 17.76 -5.02 12.30
N PHE A 87 19.06 -5.17 12.05
CA PHE A 87 19.78 -4.36 11.07
C PHE A 87 19.33 -4.66 9.63
N GLY A 88 19.06 -5.92 9.31
CA GLY A 88 18.53 -6.33 8.01
C GLY A 88 17.15 -5.74 7.76
N THR A 89 16.26 -5.74 8.76
CA THR A 89 14.93 -5.12 8.67
C THR A 89 15.03 -3.60 8.51
N ILE A 90 15.89 -2.93 9.29
CA ILE A 90 16.11 -1.48 9.17
C ILE A 90 16.64 -1.12 7.78
N ALA A 91 17.62 -1.86 7.27
CA ALA A 91 18.17 -1.63 5.93
C ALA A 91 17.10 -1.86 4.84
N ALA A 92 16.33 -2.95 4.93
CA ALA A 92 15.24 -3.23 3.99
C ALA A 92 14.14 -2.15 4.03
N LEU A 93 13.82 -1.62 5.22
CA LEU A 93 12.87 -0.51 5.38
C LEU A 93 13.38 0.76 4.70
N ILE A 94 14.65 1.14 4.92
CA ILE A 94 15.25 2.33 4.28
C ILE A 94 15.20 2.19 2.76
N ILE A 95 15.63 1.04 2.22
CA ILE A 95 15.60 0.79 0.78
C ILE A 95 14.16 0.82 0.25
N THR A 96 13.20 0.24 0.96
CA THR A 96 11.78 0.26 0.61
C THR A 96 11.24 1.69 0.52
N VAL A 97 11.53 2.52 1.52
CA VAL A 97 11.12 3.94 1.54
C VAL A 97 11.75 4.70 0.37
N MET A 98 13.03 4.48 0.08
CA MET A 98 13.71 5.14 -1.05
C MET A 98 13.15 4.69 -2.41
N LEU A 99 12.93 3.39 -2.61
CA LEU A 99 12.34 2.84 -3.85
C LEU A 99 10.91 3.33 -4.05
N TYR A 100 10.10 3.33 -2.99
CA TYR A 100 8.73 3.83 -3.05
C TYR A 100 8.71 5.32 -3.37
N SER A 101 9.54 6.13 -2.71
CA SER A 101 9.65 7.57 -2.96
C SER A 101 10.11 7.87 -4.39
N LEU A 102 11.09 7.12 -4.90
CA LEU A 102 11.57 7.24 -6.28
C LEU A 102 10.44 6.91 -7.27
N SER A 103 9.71 5.82 -7.01
CA SER A 103 8.57 5.41 -7.81
C SER A 103 7.47 6.48 -7.84
N ARG A 104 7.12 7.07 -6.69
CA ARG A 104 6.14 8.17 -6.63
C ARG A 104 6.62 9.40 -7.38
N MET A 105 7.88 9.81 -7.20
CA MET A 105 8.44 10.94 -7.93
C MET A 105 8.36 10.73 -9.44
N LEU A 106 8.84 9.60 -9.95
CA LEU A 106 8.82 9.29 -11.39
C LEU A 106 7.40 9.24 -11.96
N VAL A 107 6.44 8.71 -11.18
CA VAL A 107 5.02 8.70 -11.56
C VAL A 107 4.49 10.13 -11.70
N TRP A 108 4.66 10.96 -10.68
CA TRP A 108 4.06 12.30 -10.64
C TRP A 108 4.77 13.29 -11.56
N GLU A 109 6.08 13.18 -11.73
CA GLU A 109 6.83 13.93 -12.74
C GLU A 109 6.35 13.60 -14.16
N LYS A 110 6.06 12.33 -14.47
CA LYS A 110 5.47 11.96 -15.78
C LYS A 110 4.06 12.48 -15.97
N VAL A 111 3.24 12.46 -14.91
CA VAL A 111 1.86 12.95 -14.97
C VAL A 111 1.82 14.45 -15.22
N ILE A 112 2.67 15.23 -14.53
CA ILE A 112 2.67 16.70 -14.58
C ILE A 112 3.65 17.24 -15.64
N LYS A 113 4.45 16.36 -16.25
CA LYS A 113 5.50 16.67 -17.25
C LYS A 113 6.63 17.53 -16.68
N ASN A 114 7.03 17.25 -15.43
CA ASN A 114 8.21 17.83 -14.83
C ASN A 114 9.45 16.97 -15.11
N ASN A 115 10.63 17.59 -15.09
CA ASN A 115 11.91 16.89 -15.25
C ASN A 115 12.43 16.38 -13.90
N PHE A 116 13.11 15.23 -13.95
CA PHE A 116 13.77 14.62 -12.80
C PHE A 116 14.82 15.56 -12.18
N SER A 117 14.81 15.68 -10.86
CA SER A 117 15.86 16.38 -10.11
C SER A 117 16.18 15.69 -8.78
N TRP A 118 17.48 15.47 -8.52
CA TRP A 118 17.97 14.90 -7.26
C TRP A 118 17.59 15.75 -6.03
N LYS A 119 17.46 17.06 -6.19
CA LYS A 119 17.00 17.95 -5.12
C LYS A 119 15.55 17.62 -4.72
N ASN A 120 14.70 17.36 -5.71
CA ASN A 120 13.31 16.99 -5.49
C ASN A 120 13.23 15.61 -4.82
N PHE A 121 14.07 14.65 -5.21
CA PHE A 121 14.07 13.30 -4.64
C PHE A 121 14.20 13.29 -3.11
N LYS A 122 15.07 14.14 -2.54
CA LYS A 122 15.19 14.27 -1.08
C LYS A 122 13.90 14.75 -0.43
N LEU A 123 13.18 15.68 -1.07
CA LEU A 123 11.89 16.19 -0.60
C LEU A 123 10.81 15.11 -0.70
N TRP A 124 10.84 14.27 -1.74
CA TRP A 124 9.95 13.11 -1.89
C TRP A 124 10.15 12.07 -0.78
N ASN A 125 11.39 11.81 -0.34
CA ASN A 125 11.64 10.96 0.83
C ASN A 125 11.02 11.57 2.10
N GLY A 126 11.18 12.89 2.30
CA GLY A 126 10.54 13.61 3.40
C GLY A 126 9.02 13.49 3.37
N LEU A 127 8.41 13.62 2.18
CA LEU A 127 6.98 13.41 2.00
C LEU A 127 6.56 11.99 2.38
N THR A 128 7.27 10.97 1.89
CA THR A 128 6.96 9.56 2.19
C THR A 128 7.02 9.28 3.68
N LEU A 129 8.00 9.81 4.40
CA LEU A 129 8.08 9.65 5.86
C LEU A 129 6.88 10.31 6.57
N VAL A 130 6.50 11.51 6.17
CA VAL A 130 5.29 12.18 6.70
C VAL A 130 4.03 11.38 6.35
N LEU A 131 3.94 10.83 5.15
CA LEU A 131 2.82 9.98 4.75
C LEU A 131 2.76 8.69 5.55
N CYS A 132 3.90 8.07 5.89
CA CYS A 132 3.93 6.92 6.79
C CYS A 132 3.37 7.29 8.18
N LEU A 133 3.76 8.45 8.73
CA LEU A 133 3.24 8.93 10.00
C LEU A 133 1.72 9.19 9.93
N LEU A 134 1.26 9.88 8.88
CA LEU A 134 -0.16 10.13 8.65
C LEU A 134 -0.96 8.83 8.45
N ALA A 135 -0.38 7.84 7.77
CA ALA A 135 -0.98 6.53 7.61
C ALA A 135 -1.14 5.82 8.97
N ILE A 136 -0.12 5.86 9.84
CA ILE A 136 -0.19 5.29 11.19
C ILE A 136 -1.34 5.95 11.97
N VAL A 137 -1.39 7.29 12.01
CA VAL A 137 -2.47 8.02 12.70
C VAL A 137 -3.83 7.66 12.13
N TYR A 138 -3.95 7.59 10.80
CA TYR A 138 -5.17 7.21 10.11
C TYR A 138 -5.63 5.79 10.48
N PHE A 139 -4.72 4.81 10.44
CA PHE A 139 -5.03 3.43 10.80
C PHE A 139 -5.35 3.26 12.28
N LEU A 140 -4.76 4.05 13.18
CA LEU A 140 -5.13 4.07 14.59
C LEU A 140 -6.57 4.59 14.79
N ILE A 141 -6.94 5.69 14.13
CA ILE A 141 -8.31 6.21 14.17
C ILE A 141 -9.29 5.18 13.60
N PHE A 142 -8.95 4.57 12.47
CA PHE A 142 -9.76 3.53 11.84
C PHE A 142 -9.91 2.29 12.74
N ALA A 143 -8.84 1.86 13.41
CA ALA A 143 -8.89 0.77 14.38
C ALA A 143 -9.81 1.11 15.56
N ALA A 144 -9.75 2.34 16.08
CA ALA A 144 -10.66 2.81 17.13
C ALA A 144 -12.13 2.78 16.66
N ILE A 145 -12.41 3.24 15.44
CA ILE A 145 -13.75 3.16 14.83
C ILE A 145 -14.21 1.71 14.72
N LYS A 146 -13.33 0.79 14.27
CA LYS A 146 -13.64 -0.65 14.23
C LYS A 146 -13.95 -1.24 15.59
N LEU A 147 -13.19 -0.87 16.62
CA LEU A 147 -13.47 -1.33 17.98
C LEU A 147 -14.84 -0.88 18.44
N ILE A 148 -15.22 0.38 18.16
CA ILE A 148 -16.57 0.89 18.45
C ILE A 148 -17.64 0.10 17.68
N LEU A 149 -17.42 -0.13 16.38
CA LEU A 149 -18.36 -0.89 15.54
C LEU A 149 -18.51 -2.35 15.99
N ASN A 150 -17.44 -2.98 16.49
CA ASN A 150 -17.49 -4.33 17.02
C ASN A 150 -18.47 -4.46 18.21
N PHE A 151 -18.72 -3.41 18.98
CA PHE A 151 -19.75 -3.47 20.04
C PHE A 151 -21.17 -3.64 19.49
N PHE A 152 -21.43 -3.21 18.25
CA PHE A 152 -22.72 -3.36 17.59
C PHE A 152 -22.91 -4.74 16.91
N THR A 153 -21.90 -5.62 16.96
CA THR A 153 -21.99 -7.01 16.46
C THR A 153 -23.15 -7.79 17.07
N ILE A 154 -23.39 -7.58 18.36
CA ILE A 154 -24.44 -8.22 19.15
C ILE A 154 -25.84 -7.88 18.59
N LEU A 155 -26.00 -6.72 17.95
CA LEU A 155 -27.30 -6.21 17.47
C LEU A 155 -27.63 -6.63 16.03
N LEU A 156 -26.63 -6.84 15.17
CA LEU A 156 -26.82 -7.04 13.72
C LEU A 156 -26.73 -8.50 13.27
N GLY A 157 -26.21 -9.40 14.11
CA GLY A 157 -25.90 -10.78 13.73
C GLY A 157 -24.60 -10.89 12.93
N GLU A 158 -23.92 -12.03 13.04
CA GLU A 158 -22.54 -12.21 12.59
C GLU A 158 -22.34 -11.97 11.09
N THR A 159 -23.20 -12.55 10.24
CA THR A 159 -23.05 -12.47 8.77
C THR A 159 -23.26 -11.04 8.23
N LEU A 160 -24.27 -10.33 8.75
CA LEU A 160 -24.54 -8.95 8.36
C LEU A 160 -23.43 -8.03 8.86
N PHE A 161 -22.94 -8.25 10.08
CA PHE A 161 -21.82 -7.49 10.62
C PHE A 161 -20.55 -7.66 9.77
N ILE A 162 -20.16 -8.89 9.41
CA ILE A 162 -18.97 -9.14 8.58
C ILE A 162 -19.08 -8.42 7.24
N THR A 163 -20.26 -8.44 6.62
CA THR A 163 -20.50 -7.77 5.34
C THR A 163 -20.40 -6.26 5.49
N PHE A 164 -21.03 -5.69 6.52
CA PHE A 164 -21.00 -4.27 6.82
C PHE A 164 -19.57 -3.78 7.13
N ALA A 165 -18.81 -4.52 7.94
CA ALA A 165 -17.43 -4.22 8.26
C ALA A 165 -16.56 -4.17 7.00
N LYS A 166 -16.71 -5.11 6.06
CA LYS A 166 -15.99 -5.07 4.77
C LYS A 166 -16.33 -3.84 3.93
N ILE A 167 -17.58 -3.40 3.92
CA ILE A 167 -17.99 -2.18 3.22
C ILE A 167 -17.30 -0.96 3.84
N ILE A 168 -17.26 -0.89 5.17
CA ILE A 168 -16.55 0.16 5.91
C ILE A 168 -15.05 0.13 5.60
N ASP A 169 -14.42 -1.05 5.59
CA ASP A 169 -13.00 -1.19 5.25
C ASP A 169 -12.69 -0.59 3.89
N ASN A 170 -13.48 -0.96 2.88
CA ASN A 170 -13.33 -0.45 1.53
C ASN A 170 -13.59 1.06 1.47
N PHE A 171 -14.60 1.56 2.20
CA PHE A 171 -14.90 2.99 2.28
C PHE A 171 -13.70 3.78 2.81
N PHE A 172 -13.18 3.41 3.97
CA PHE A 172 -12.01 4.09 4.57
C PHE A 172 -10.79 3.95 3.66
N PHE A 173 -10.52 2.77 3.11
CA PHE A 173 -9.42 2.58 2.18
C PHE A 173 -9.47 3.54 0.98
N ILE A 174 -10.62 3.66 0.31
CA ILE A 174 -10.74 4.55 -0.85
C ILE A 174 -10.59 6.02 -0.44
N VAL A 175 -11.17 6.44 0.69
CA VAL A 175 -11.00 7.80 1.23
C VAL A 175 -9.52 8.10 1.47
N PHE A 176 -8.80 7.15 2.07
CA PHE A 176 -7.37 7.27 2.30
C PHE A 176 -6.58 7.43 1.01
N ILE A 177 -6.86 6.63 -0.02
CA ILE A 177 -6.15 6.77 -1.30
C ILE A 177 -6.46 8.11 -1.99
N ILE A 178 -7.71 8.59 -1.95
CA ILE A 178 -8.06 9.91 -2.48
C ILE A 178 -7.24 11.01 -1.78
N PHE A 179 -7.16 10.96 -0.45
CA PHE A 179 -6.37 11.88 0.34
C PHE A 179 -4.88 11.82 -0.05
N MET A 180 -4.31 10.62 -0.17
CA MET A 180 -2.93 10.40 -0.61
C MET A 180 -2.66 11.01 -1.99
N TYR A 181 -3.55 10.82 -2.96
CA TYR A 181 -3.39 11.39 -4.29
C TYR A 181 -3.54 12.91 -4.33
N ALA A 182 -4.45 13.48 -3.54
CA ALA A 182 -4.54 14.93 -3.38
C ALA A 182 -3.23 15.51 -2.81
N LEU A 183 -2.66 14.84 -1.81
CA LEU A 183 -1.40 15.24 -1.17
C LEU A 183 -0.22 15.14 -2.14
N TYR A 184 -0.10 14.05 -2.89
CA TYR A 184 0.93 13.94 -3.92
C TYR A 184 0.79 15.00 -5.02
N LEU A 185 -0.43 15.31 -5.45
CA LEU A 185 -0.69 16.37 -6.42
C LEU A 185 -0.23 17.73 -5.87
N SER A 186 -0.70 18.13 -4.69
CA SER A 186 -0.27 19.39 -4.04
C SER A 186 1.24 19.45 -3.80
N PHE A 187 1.86 18.31 -3.49
CA PHE A 187 3.31 18.23 -3.31
C PHE A 187 4.08 18.39 -4.61
N SER A 188 3.62 17.75 -5.68
CA SER A 188 4.27 17.87 -6.99
C SER A 188 4.22 19.28 -7.58
N GLU A 189 3.28 20.12 -7.14
CA GLU A 189 3.20 21.54 -7.50
C GLU A 189 4.08 22.42 -6.60
N SER A 190 4.02 22.22 -5.28
CA SER A 190 4.66 23.13 -4.30
C SER A 190 6.06 22.72 -3.84
N HIS A 191 6.38 21.42 -3.91
CA HIS A 191 7.58 20.78 -3.34
C HIS A 191 7.82 21.08 -1.85
N LYS A 192 6.77 21.44 -1.09
CA LYS A 192 6.84 21.80 0.32
C LYS A 192 5.98 20.84 1.14
N VAL A 193 6.61 19.92 1.86
CA VAL A 193 5.94 18.80 2.56
C VAL A 193 4.75 19.24 3.40
N TRP A 194 4.96 20.13 4.39
CA TRP A 194 3.90 20.58 5.30
C TRP A 194 2.82 21.41 4.62
N GLN A 195 3.22 22.29 3.69
CA GLN A 195 2.27 23.10 2.92
C GLN A 195 1.37 22.22 2.05
N SER A 196 1.90 21.11 1.52
CA SER A 196 1.15 20.17 0.69
C SER A 196 0.06 19.44 1.46
N VAL A 197 0.29 19.13 2.74
CA VAL A 197 -0.74 18.52 3.61
C VAL A 197 -1.93 19.47 3.75
N GLY A 198 -1.68 20.73 4.11
CA GLY A 198 -2.73 21.75 4.23
C GLY A 198 -3.46 22.03 2.91
N GLN A 199 -2.71 22.10 1.82
CA GLN A 199 -3.27 22.25 0.47
C GLN A 199 -4.14 21.06 0.06
N ALA A 200 -3.77 19.83 0.43
CA ALA A 200 -4.58 18.64 0.16
C ALA A 200 -5.94 18.70 0.84
N PHE A 201 -5.98 19.09 2.12
CA PHE A 201 -7.24 19.31 2.84
C PHE A 201 -8.09 20.42 2.21
N HIS A 202 -7.45 21.54 1.83
CA HIS A 202 -8.14 22.63 1.15
C HIS A 202 -8.70 22.18 -0.21
N LEU A 203 -7.92 21.43 -0.99
CA LEU A 203 -8.33 20.89 -2.29
C LEU A 203 -9.53 19.94 -2.16
N ILE A 204 -9.49 19.05 -1.17
CA ILE A 204 -10.59 18.11 -0.89
C ILE A 204 -11.86 18.86 -0.47
N LYS A 205 -11.72 19.87 0.38
CA LYS A 205 -12.84 20.71 0.81
C LYS A 205 -13.45 21.50 -0.35
N ALA A 206 -12.61 22.10 -1.20
CA ALA A 206 -13.05 22.90 -2.34
C ALA A 206 -13.77 22.06 -3.42
N GLU A 207 -13.28 20.85 -3.68
CA GLU A 207 -13.80 19.96 -4.73
C GLU A 207 -14.67 18.82 -4.17
N TRP A 208 -15.16 18.93 -2.93
CA TRP A 208 -15.86 17.87 -2.21
C TRP A 208 -17.01 17.23 -3.01
N SER A 209 -17.85 18.06 -3.64
CA SER A 209 -18.99 17.56 -4.44
C SER A 209 -18.54 16.74 -5.64
N ARG A 210 -17.41 17.09 -6.29
CA ARG A 210 -16.87 16.34 -7.43
C ARG A 210 -16.17 15.06 -6.95
N LEU A 211 -15.42 15.15 -5.86
CA LEU A 211 -14.74 14.01 -5.25
C LEU A 211 -15.73 12.96 -4.72
N TRP A 212 -16.87 13.38 -4.15
CA TRP A 212 -17.90 12.45 -3.69
C TRP A 212 -18.54 11.66 -4.84
N LYS A 213 -18.82 12.31 -5.98
CA LYS A 213 -19.33 11.62 -7.18
C LYS A 213 -18.30 10.63 -7.75
N MET A 214 -17.04 11.05 -7.78
CA MET A 214 -15.92 10.20 -8.19
C MET A 214 -15.76 9.00 -7.24
N PHE A 215 -15.89 9.23 -5.93
CA PHE A 215 -15.85 8.19 -4.91
C PHE A 215 -16.93 7.13 -5.14
N ILE A 216 -18.19 7.53 -5.34
CA ILE A 216 -19.29 6.59 -5.62
C ILE A 216 -19.00 5.75 -6.86
N LEU A 217 -18.52 6.37 -7.94
CA LEU A 217 -18.17 5.66 -9.17
C LEU A 217 -17.01 4.69 -8.97
N ALA A 218 -15.98 5.09 -8.21
CA ALA A 218 -14.85 4.22 -7.88
C ALA A 218 -15.27 3.01 -7.03
N VAL A 219 -16.15 3.22 -6.03
CA VAL A 219 -16.76 2.14 -5.24
C VAL A 219 -17.49 1.17 -6.15
N LEU A 220 -18.32 1.68 -7.06
CA LEU A 220 -19.06 0.84 -8.02
C LEU A 220 -18.09 0.02 -8.90
N THR A 221 -17.01 0.63 -9.40
CA THR A 221 -15.98 -0.10 -10.16
C THR A 221 -15.34 -1.20 -9.32
N ILE A 222 -14.98 -0.92 -8.06
CA ILE A 222 -14.37 -1.91 -7.16
C ILE A 222 -15.32 -3.09 -6.90
N VAL A 223 -16.62 -2.82 -6.71
CA VAL A 223 -17.63 -3.88 -6.55
C VAL A 223 -17.68 -4.76 -7.80
N ILE A 224 -17.74 -4.17 -9.00
CA ILE A 224 -17.75 -4.91 -10.27
C ILE A 224 -16.47 -5.75 -10.41
N VAL A 225 -15.31 -5.17 -10.16
CA VAL A 225 -14.01 -5.87 -10.25
C VAL A 225 -13.93 -7.01 -9.23
N THR A 226 -14.43 -6.81 -8.01
CA THR A 226 -14.47 -7.85 -6.97
C THR A 226 -15.37 -9.02 -7.40
N LEU A 227 -16.52 -8.75 -8.01
CA LEU A 227 -17.39 -9.79 -8.56
C LEU A 227 -16.68 -10.56 -9.68
N LEU A 228 -15.99 -9.87 -10.60
CA LEU A 228 -15.23 -10.52 -11.67
C LEU A 228 -14.10 -11.39 -11.11
N LEU A 229 -13.36 -10.92 -10.09
CA LEU A 229 -12.32 -11.69 -9.41
C LEU A 229 -12.90 -12.93 -8.71
N TYR A 230 -14.08 -12.82 -8.11
CA TYR A 230 -14.77 -13.95 -7.50
C TYR A 230 -15.11 -15.03 -8.52
N PHE A 231 -15.63 -14.64 -9.70
CA PHE A 231 -15.87 -15.60 -10.78
C PHE A 231 -14.56 -16.21 -11.28
N LEU A 232 -13.53 -15.40 -11.49
CA LEU A 232 -12.21 -15.87 -11.91
C LEU A 232 -11.60 -16.88 -10.93
N GLN A 233 -11.75 -16.65 -9.62
CA GLN A 233 -11.28 -17.56 -8.58
C GLN A 233 -11.91 -18.96 -8.73
N ARG A 234 -13.19 -19.04 -9.10
CA ARG A 234 -13.85 -20.34 -9.36
C ARG A 234 -13.30 -21.07 -10.57
N PHE A 235 -12.76 -20.36 -11.57
CA PHE A 235 -12.12 -20.98 -12.72
C PHE A 235 -10.66 -21.40 -12.46
N LEU A 236 -10.01 -20.80 -11.47
CA LEU A 236 -8.59 -21.04 -11.16
C LEU A 236 -8.36 -21.99 -9.97
N ILE A 237 -9.35 -22.79 -9.57
CA ILE A 237 -9.28 -23.66 -8.37
C ILE A 237 -8.09 -24.63 -8.42
N TYR A 238 -7.70 -25.10 -9.61
CA TYR A 238 -6.61 -26.06 -9.80
C TYR A 238 -5.23 -25.41 -10.01
N GLN A 239 -5.14 -24.09 -9.89
CA GLN A 239 -3.88 -23.39 -10.08
C GLN A 239 -3.03 -23.39 -8.80
N PRO A 240 -1.70 -23.25 -8.91
CA PRO A 240 -0.84 -23.02 -7.76
C PRO A 240 -1.33 -21.87 -6.88
N GLY A 241 -1.23 -22.04 -5.56
CA GLY A 241 -1.77 -21.08 -4.58
C GLY A 241 -1.24 -19.65 -4.68
N TRP A 242 -0.11 -19.43 -5.37
CA TRP A 242 0.47 -18.10 -5.60
C TRP A 242 -0.19 -17.31 -6.75
N ILE A 243 -0.91 -17.97 -7.66
CA ILE A 243 -1.46 -17.34 -8.87
C ILE A 243 -2.57 -16.34 -8.51
N LEU A 244 -3.52 -16.73 -7.67
CA LEU A 244 -4.64 -15.84 -7.30
C LEU A 244 -4.18 -14.58 -6.53
N PRO A 245 -3.28 -14.67 -5.54
CA PRO A 245 -2.67 -13.48 -4.93
C PRO A 245 -1.96 -12.57 -5.95
N ALA A 246 -1.20 -13.14 -6.89
CA ALA A 246 -0.50 -12.36 -7.92
C ALA A 246 -1.47 -11.59 -8.83
N ILE A 247 -2.52 -12.26 -9.32
CA ILE A 247 -3.58 -11.61 -10.10
C ILE A 247 -4.25 -10.49 -9.28
N THR A 248 -4.55 -10.75 -8.01
CA THR A 248 -5.19 -9.76 -7.12
C THR A 248 -4.31 -8.52 -6.96
N ILE A 249 -3.01 -8.70 -6.74
CA ILE A 249 -2.04 -7.60 -6.65
C ILE A 249 -2.01 -6.80 -7.95
N ILE A 250 -1.93 -7.47 -9.12
CA ILE A 250 -1.93 -6.80 -10.42
C ILE A 250 -3.20 -5.97 -10.62
N VAL A 251 -4.37 -6.54 -10.30
CA VAL A 251 -5.66 -5.84 -10.42
C VAL A 251 -5.73 -4.65 -9.47
N ILE A 252 -5.24 -4.77 -8.23
CA ILE A 252 -5.17 -3.64 -7.28
C ILE A 252 -4.28 -2.53 -7.83
N ILE A 253 -3.08 -2.85 -8.34
CA ILE A 253 -2.17 -1.84 -8.92
C ILE A 253 -2.81 -1.18 -10.13
N PHE A 254 -3.50 -1.95 -10.98
CA PHE A 254 -4.23 -1.44 -12.13
C PHE A 254 -5.31 -0.44 -11.69
N MET A 255 -6.08 -0.80 -10.67
CA MET A 255 -7.14 0.06 -10.10
C MET A 255 -6.57 1.33 -9.46
N LEU A 256 -5.45 1.25 -8.74
CA LEU A 256 -4.75 2.41 -8.20
C LEU A 256 -4.25 3.34 -9.31
N ALA A 257 -3.58 2.79 -10.33
CA ALA A 257 -3.10 3.55 -11.48
C ALA A 257 -4.24 4.24 -12.23
N TRP A 258 -5.38 3.56 -12.39
CA TRP A 258 -6.59 4.11 -13.01
C TRP A 258 -7.17 5.24 -12.15
N MET A 259 -7.35 5.00 -10.86
CA MET A 259 -7.95 5.97 -9.93
C MET A 259 -7.11 7.25 -9.81
N ARG A 260 -5.77 7.12 -9.83
CA ARG A 260 -4.85 8.28 -9.89
C ARG A 260 -5.18 9.20 -11.06
N LEU A 261 -5.26 8.64 -12.27
CA LEU A 261 -5.57 9.41 -13.48
C LEU A 261 -7.01 9.91 -13.52
N TYR A 262 -7.95 9.14 -12.98
CA TYR A 262 -9.35 9.56 -12.91
C TYR A 262 -9.51 10.78 -11.99
N LEU A 263 -8.91 10.74 -10.80
CA LEU A 263 -8.88 11.85 -9.85
C LEU A 263 -8.24 13.11 -10.46
N LEU A 264 -7.10 12.94 -11.14
CA LEU A 264 -6.42 14.03 -11.82
C LEU A 264 -7.31 14.73 -12.85
N ARG A 265 -8.01 13.99 -13.72
CA ARG A 265 -8.91 14.58 -14.72
C ARG A 265 -10.09 15.33 -14.09
N MET A 266 -10.55 14.84 -12.95
CA MET A 266 -11.67 15.44 -12.22
C MET A 266 -11.28 16.76 -11.55
N ILE A 267 -10.05 16.84 -11.02
CA ILE A 267 -9.53 18.05 -10.36
C ILE A 267 -8.97 19.06 -11.39
N SER A 268 -8.19 18.60 -12.38
CA SER A 268 -7.49 19.49 -13.34
C SER A 268 -8.40 20.18 -14.35
N HIS A 269 -9.60 19.65 -14.60
CA HIS A 269 -10.63 20.34 -15.39
C HIS A 269 -11.14 21.64 -14.73
N GLY A 270 -10.76 21.92 -13.47
CA GLY A 270 -10.95 23.21 -12.83
C GLY A 270 -9.77 24.19 -12.98
N THR A 271 -8.54 23.73 -13.27
CA THR A 271 -7.34 24.56 -13.05
C THR A 271 -6.26 24.57 -14.14
N LYS A 272 -6.17 23.60 -15.06
CA LYS A 272 -5.37 23.67 -16.32
C LYS A 272 -5.44 22.34 -17.07
N LYS A 273 -5.58 22.38 -18.40
CA LYS A 273 -5.62 21.21 -19.28
C LYS A 273 -4.32 20.39 -19.14
N VAL A 274 -4.43 19.13 -18.67
CA VAL A 274 -3.40 18.08 -18.71
C VAL A 274 -3.79 17.03 -19.75
#